data_AF-A0A9W9B4K3-F1
#
_entry.id   AF-A0A9W9B4K3-F1
#
_cell.length_a   1.000
_cell.length_b   1.000
_cell.length_c   1.000
_cell.angle_alpha   90.00
_cell.angle_beta   90.00
_cell.angle_gamma   90.00
#
_symmetry.space_group_name_H-M   'P 1'
#
loop_
_entity.id
_entity.type
_entity.pdbx_description
1 polymer ?
#
loop_
_entity_poly.entity_id
_entity_poly.type
_entity_poly.pdbx_seq_one_letter_code
_entity_poly.pdbx_strand_id
1 'polypeptide(L)'
;MIHSFVPELGLVIRMVCESEGENAESASDLLSASADLVEGIMGCLDDEEKETCKNILLPFLISTTTSLSPFIPSSLSHHVFARCFPRLSTTVAPEKESEVMQRLVGMYTRLGGRWDDSFVLWAHAVVLGLDQELRHIPFILAAIQSNSFLDHALAVLLIFFSPSQSPSPFSPSSSSCSEPLLTLLPALASAHPDPFIRLCAFRLFSLVLRATPGVLQIQVLVDLLSSDHHHPHSKTLRIAAVGLVKDLVLDALSVSGENTNTNNNNNILASPAFVLSLAPVLFNPPELVFEDLFPPNDTIPPNDTVPPDSVLDPTSPMDTDEVEVELTRLGHVLALYYALEKTDLENRTGIRDPDNRANIERTLVAPIRSAVSRWALQSDVSPSPQGIQSDIPPSPSPQGTRVRAALVALQMGVERIDEMWKARGLGCGM
;
A
#
# COMPACT_ATOMS: atom_id res chain seq x y z
N MET A 1 -12.68 51.43 -18.60
CA MET A 1 -12.88 50.23 -17.76
C MET A 1 -11.56 49.53 -17.42
N ILE A 2 -10.62 49.35 -18.36
CA ILE A 2 -9.29 48.76 -18.12
C ILE A 2 -8.54 49.37 -16.90
N HIS A 3 -8.73 50.67 -16.61
CA HIS A 3 -8.07 51.34 -15.47
C HIS A 3 -8.50 50.86 -14.07
N SER A 4 -9.67 50.20 -13.89
CA SER A 4 -10.05 49.66 -12.57
C SER A 4 -9.36 48.34 -12.23
N PHE A 5 -8.79 47.65 -13.23
CA PHE A 5 -8.21 46.30 -13.08
C PHE A 5 -6.70 46.32 -12.80
N VAL A 6 -6.02 47.42 -13.12
CA VAL A 6 -4.58 47.60 -12.90
C VAL A 6 -4.20 47.45 -11.41
N PRO A 7 -4.98 47.93 -10.42
CA PRO A 7 -4.69 47.72 -9.01
C PRO A 7 -4.79 46.24 -8.58
N GLU A 8 -5.78 45.50 -9.09
CA GLU A 8 -6.02 44.10 -8.72
C GLU A 8 -4.96 43.17 -9.32
N LEU A 9 -4.63 43.38 -10.61
CA LEU A 9 -3.52 42.69 -11.27
C LEU A 9 -2.18 43.06 -10.60
N GLY A 10 -2.01 44.33 -10.22
CA GLY A 10 -0.85 44.79 -9.46
C GLY A 10 -0.74 44.17 -8.07
N LEU A 11 -1.87 43.87 -7.42
CA LEU A 11 -1.92 43.20 -6.12
C LEU A 11 -1.57 41.72 -6.24
N VAL A 12 -2.09 41.01 -7.24
CA VAL A 12 -1.71 39.61 -7.52
C VAL A 12 -0.23 39.50 -7.88
N ILE A 13 0.28 40.34 -8.78
CA ILE A 13 1.71 40.34 -9.15
C ILE A 13 2.58 40.68 -7.93
N ARG A 14 2.17 41.67 -7.12
CA ARG A 14 2.90 42.03 -5.88
C ARG A 14 2.90 40.88 -4.89
N MET A 15 1.77 40.22 -4.67
CA MET A 15 1.68 39.06 -3.77
C MET A 15 2.56 37.91 -4.25
N VAL A 16 2.56 37.60 -5.56
CA VAL A 16 3.44 36.57 -6.16
C VAL A 16 4.93 36.93 -5.99
N CYS A 17 5.29 38.21 -6.16
CA CYS A 17 6.68 38.66 -6.01
C CYS A 17 7.13 38.78 -4.53
N GLU A 18 6.22 39.04 -3.60
CA GLU A 18 6.53 39.18 -2.17
C GLU A 18 6.45 37.83 -1.43
N SER A 19 5.82 36.80 -2.01
CA SER A 19 5.63 35.48 -1.40
C SER A 19 6.76 34.47 -1.66
N GLU A 20 7.96 34.88 -2.07
CA GLU A 20 9.11 33.96 -2.26
C GLU A 20 9.59 33.27 -0.95
N GLY A 21 8.87 33.44 0.16
CA GLY A 21 9.25 33.01 1.50
C GLY A 21 8.32 32.00 2.15
N GLU A 22 7.18 32.43 2.72
CA GLU A 22 6.56 31.64 3.80
C GLU A 22 5.04 31.86 3.86
N ASN A 23 4.27 30.80 3.56
CA ASN A 23 2.99 30.37 4.17
C ASN A 23 1.99 29.80 3.15
N ALA A 24 1.54 28.57 3.40
CA ALA A 24 0.45 27.90 2.65
C ALA A 24 -0.86 28.71 2.64
N GLU A 25 -1.17 29.39 3.74
CA GLU A 25 -2.36 30.24 3.87
C GLU A 25 -2.35 31.36 2.82
N SER A 26 -1.18 31.98 2.59
CA SER A 26 -1.01 33.02 1.59
C SER A 26 -1.18 32.51 0.15
N ALA A 27 -0.82 31.26 -0.13
CA ALA A 27 -1.05 30.65 -1.44
C ALA A 27 -2.54 30.41 -1.70
N SER A 28 -3.28 29.91 -0.70
CA SER A 28 -4.73 29.72 -0.79
C SER A 28 -5.48 31.03 -0.99
N ASP A 29 -5.12 32.07 -0.25
CA ASP A 29 -5.70 33.41 -0.38
C ASP A 29 -5.43 34.01 -1.77
N LEU A 30 -4.21 33.82 -2.30
CA LEU A 30 -3.84 34.30 -3.63
C LEU A 30 -4.59 33.56 -4.75
N LEU A 31 -4.80 32.26 -4.60
CA LEU A 31 -5.63 31.47 -5.51
C LEU A 31 -7.09 31.90 -5.47
N SER A 32 -7.63 32.14 -4.27
CA SER A 32 -8.99 32.68 -4.11
C SER A 32 -9.11 34.06 -4.76
N ALA A 33 -8.18 34.97 -4.50
CA ALA A 33 -8.17 36.31 -5.10
C ALA A 33 -8.04 36.25 -6.62
N SER A 34 -7.26 35.31 -7.14
CA SER A 34 -7.13 35.07 -8.59
C SER A 34 -8.43 34.55 -9.20
N ALA A 35 -9.14 33.66 -8.51
CA ALA A 35 -10.47 33.20 -8.92
C ALA A 35 -11.48 34.36 -8.90
N ASP A 36 -11.49 35.18 -7.85
CA ASP A 36 -12.35 36.35 -7.71
C ASP A 36 -12.09 37.38 -8.82
N LEU A 37 -10.82 37.64 -9.15
CA LEU A 37 -10.42 38.54 -10.24
C LEU A 37 -10.96 38.05 -11.59
N VAL A 38 -10.75 36.76 -11.90
CA VAL A 38 -11.23 36.18 -13.16
C VAL A 38 -12.75 36.21 -13.24
N GLU A 39 -13.43 35.87 -12.15
CA GLU A 39 -14.90 35.91 -12.07
C GLU A 39 -15.43 37.34 -12.24
N GLY A 40 -14.81 38.32 -11.59
CA GLY A 40 -15.13 39.74 -11.71
C GLY A 40 -14.95 40.26 -13.13
N ILE A 41 -13.82 39.96 -13.77
CA ILE A 41 -13.56 40.34 -15.17
C ILE A 41 -14.63 39.71 -16.08
N MET A 42 -14.88 38.40 -15.97
CA MET A 42 -15.86 37.72 -16.82
C MET A 42 -17.31 38.20 -16.60
N GLY A 43 -17.64 38.70 -15.41
CA GLY A 43 -18.95 39.27 -15.09
C GLY A 43 -19.20 40.66 -15.66
N CYS A 44 -18.15 41.43 -15.99
CA CYS A 44 -18.26 42.81 -16.46
C CYS A 44 -18.19 42.99 -17.99
N LEU A 45 -17.74 41.96 -18.71
CA LEU A 45 -17.50 42.02 -20.16
C LEU A 45 -18.74 41.61 -20.97
N ASP A 46 -18.85 42.13 -22.19
CA ASP A 46 -19.79 41.58 -23.18
C ASP A 46 -19.28 40.27 -23.81
N ASP A 47 -20.09 39.61 -24.63
CA ASP A 47 -19.75 38.29 -25.16
C ASP A 47 -18.58 38.29 -26.16
N GLU A 48 -18.33 39.42 -26.85
CA GLU A 48 -17.20 39.57 -27.78
C GLU A 48 -15.90 39.82 -27.02
N GLU A 49 -15.94 40.69 -26.02
CA GLU A 49 -14.81 40.99 -25.13
C GLU A 49 -14.42 39.76 -24.28
N LYS A 50 -15.40 38.96 -23.83
CA LYS A 50 -15.15 37.70 -23.12
C LYS A 50 -14.28 36.76 -23.92
N GLU A 51 -14.55 36.58 -25.20
CA GLU A 51 -13.78 35.65 -26.03
C GLU A 51 -12.32 36.10 -26.19
N THR A 52 -12.11 37.41 -26.35
CA THR A 52 -10.76 37.99 -26.39
C THR A 52 -10.05 37.82 -25.04
N CYS A 53 -10.75 38.07 -23.93
CA CYS A 53 -10.17 37.96 -22.60
C CYS A 53 -9.89 36.52 -22.16
N LYS A 54 -10.65 35.52 -22.61
CA LYS A 54 -10.37 34.10 -22.34
C LYS A 54 -8.94 33.71 -22.72
N ASN A 55 -8.43 34.21 -23.84
CA ASN A 55 -7.06 33.96 -24.31
C ASN A 55 -5.97 34.49 -23.36
N ILE A 56 -6.32 35.40 -22.44
CA ILE A 56 -5.40 35.96 -21.43
C ILE A 56 -5.66 35.33 -20.06
N LEU A 57 -6.93 35.23 -19.66
CA LEU A 57 -7.32 34.76 -18.34
C LEU A 57 -7.03 33.26 -18.14
N LEU A 58 -7.12 32.45 -19.19
CA LEU A 58 -6.88 31.02 -19.12
C LEU A 58 -5.38 30.71 -18.88
N PRO A 59 -4.41 31.26 -19.64
CA PRO A 59 -3.00 31.13 -19.30
C PRO A 59 -2.65 31.70 -17.92
N PHE A 60 -3.28 32.80 -17.52
CA PHE A 60 -3.10 33.38 -16.19
C PHE A 60 -3.50 32.39 -15.08
N LEU A 61 -4.69 31.77 -15.17
CA LEU A 61 -5.14 30.77 -14.20
C LEU A 61 -4.23 29.54 -14.18
N ILE A 62 -3.84 29.02 -15.34
CA ILE A 62 -2.95 27.86 -15.44
C ILE A 62 -1.61 28.17 -14.79
N SER A 63 -1.00 29.29 -15.15
CA SER A 63 0.30 29.71 -14.62
C SER A 63 0.23 29.89 -13.11
N THR A 64 -0.76 30.63 -12.62
CA THR A 64 -0.94 30.89 -11.19
C THR A 64 -1.16 29.59 -10.41
N THR A 65 -2.05 28.72 -10.87
CA THR A 65 -2.33 27.44 -10.19
C THR A 65 -1.11 26.53 -10.20
N THR A 66 -0.37 26.48 -11.31
CA THR A 66 0.82 25.63 -11.45
C THR A 66 1.98 26.14 -10.60
N SER A 67 2.21 27.46 -10.58
CA SER A 67 3.27 28.08 -9.77
C SER A 67 3.00 27.98 -8.27
N LEU A 68 1.73 28.06 -7.86
CA LEU A 68 1.36 27.99 -6.45
C LEU A 68 1.15 26.55 -5.95
N SER A 69 1.05 25.56 -6.85
CA SER A 69 0.78 24.17 -6.47
C SER A 69 1.69 23.59 -5.38
N PRO A 70 3.01 23.88 -5.35
CA PRO A 70 3.89 23.35 -4.31
C PRO A 70 3.59 23.90 -2.91
N PHE A 71 2.93 25.05 -2.84
CA PHE A 71 2.59 25.74 -1.60
C PHE A 71 1.18 25.46 -1.12
N ILE A 72 0.35 24.84 -1.96
CA ILE A 72 -0.94 24.30 -1.55
C ILE A 72 -0.62 22.98 -0.86
N PRO A 73 -0.85 22.83 0.45
CA PRO A 73 -0.76 21.55 1.12
C PRO A 73 -1.95 20.70 0.68
N SER A 74 -1.99 20.35 -0.61
CA SER A 74 -3.06 19.54 -1.16
C SER A 74 -2.96 18.18 -0.49
N SER A 75 -3.94 17.89 0.36
CA SER A 75 -4.17 16.56 0.89
C SER A 75 -5.17 15.84 -0.03
N LEU A 76 -5.04 16.03 -1.35
CA LEU A 76 -6.04 15.57 -2.31
C LEU A 76 -6.13 14.04 -2.29
N SER A 77 -5.00 13.35 -2.24
CA SER A 77 -4.99 11.89 -2.10
C SER A 77 -5.49 11.46 -0.73
N HIS A 78 -5.27 12.22 0.35
CA HIS A 78 -5.87 11.96 1.66
C HIS A 78 -7.40 12.01 1.63
N HIS A 79 -7.98 13.05 1.04
CA HIS A 79 -9.42 13.18 0.91
C HIS A 79 -10.03 12.06 0.07
N VAL A 80 -9.43 11.77 -1.08
CA VAL A 80 -9.88 10.66 -1.93
C VAL A 80 -9.71 9.32 -1.22
N PHE A 81 -8.59 9.11 -0.52
CA PHE A 81 -8.34 7.90 0.25
C PHE A 81 -9.37 7.72 1.36
N ALA A 82 -9.70 8.78 2.10
CA ALA A 82 -10.74 8.75 3.12
C ALA A 82 -12.11 8.37 2.56
N ARG A 83 -12.42 8.86 1.35
CA ARG A 83 -13.65 8.52 0.62
C ARG A 83 -13.66 7.05 0.16
N CYS A 84 -12.53 6.54 -0.33
CA CYS A 84 -12.42 5.16 -0.84
C CYS A 84 -12.27 4.12 0.28
N PHE A 85 -11.65 4.48 1.40
CA PHE A 85 -11.31 3.58 2.51
C PHE A 85 -11.69 4.17 3.88
N PRO A 86 -12.98 4.41 4.15
CA PRO A 86 -13.42 5.11 5.35
C PRO A 86 -13.03 4.43 6.67
N ARG A 87 -12.78 3.10 6.66
CA ARG A 87 -12.33 2.34 7.84
C ARG A 87 -10.84 2.50 8.16
N LEU A 88 -10.05 2.96 7.19
CA LEU A 88 -8.59 3.06 7.29
C LEU A 88 -8.12 4.51 7.42
N SER A 89 -9.00 5.47 7.17
CA SER A 89 -8.66 6.88 7.25
C SER A 89 -8.96 7.43 8.63
N THR A 90 -8.06 8.28 9.12
CA THR A 90 -8.38 9.20 10.22
C THR A 90 -9.27 10.30 9.68
N THR A 91 -10.14 10.86 10.53
CA THR A 91 -11.02 11.97 10.17
C THR A 91 -10.16 13.16 9.72
N VAL A 92 -10.20 13.48 8.43
CA VAL A 92 -9.61 14.69 7.86
C VAL A 92 -10.61 15.82 8.04
N ALA A 93 -10.17 16.94 8.61
CA ALA A 93 -11.02 18.12 8.73
C ALA A 93 -11.33 18.66 7.33
N PRO A 94 -12.54 19.18 7.07
CA PRO A 94 -12.83 19.82 5.79
C PRO A 94 -11.90 21.01 5.58
N GLU A 95 -11.09 20.95 4.53
CA GLU A 95 -10.11 21.98 4.20
C GLU A 95 -10.72 23.07 3.32
N LYS A 96 -10.54 24.33 3.70
CA LYS A 96 -10.91 25.53 2.91
C LYS A 96 -10.34 25.48 1.48
N GLU A 97 -9.20 24.82 1.31
CA GLU A 97 -8.49 24.67 0.03
C GLU A 97 -9.31 23.90 -1.02
N SER A 98 -10.12 22.94 -0.57
CA SER A 98 -11.01 22.21 -1.47
C SER A 98 -12.02 23.14 -2.15
N GLU A 99 -12.53 24.14 -1.42
CA GLU A 99 -13.47 25.13 -1.95
C GLU A 99 -12.79 26.06 -2.97
N VAL A 100 -11.58 26.53 -2.68
CA VAL A 100 -10.81 27.39 -3.59
C VAL A 100 -10.51 26.66 -4.90
N MET A 101 -10.03 25.42 -4.83
CA MET A 101 -9.75 24.61 -6.02
C MET A 101 -11.03 24.27 -6.80
N GLN A 102 -12.16 24.02 -6.13
CA GLN A 102 -13.45 23.85 -6.79
C GLN A 102 -13.87 25.09 -7.59
N ARG A 103 -13.69 26.29 -7.01
CA ARG A 103 -13.96 27.55 -7.71
C ARG A 103 -13.06 27.72 -8.93
N LEU A 104 -11.75 27.47 -8.79
CA LEU A 104 -10.80 27.56 -9.88
C LEU A 104 -11.13 26.59 -11.03
N VAL A 105 -11.46 25.34 -10.72
CA VAL A 105 -11.91 24.36 -11.73
C VAL A 105 -13.16 24.86 -12.44
N GLY A 106 -14.14 25.40 -11.69
CA GLY A 106 -15.34 25.99 -12.26
C GLY A 106 -15.06 27.17 -13.20
N MET A 107 -14.15 28.07 -12.81
CA MET A 107 -13.72 29.19 -13.67
C MET A 107 -12.99 28.69 -14.92
N TYR A 108 -12.08 27.74 -14.76
CA TYR A 108 -11.34 27.14 -15.85
C TYR A 108 -12.27 26.50 -16.89
N THR A 109 -13.27 25.73 -16.46
CA THR A 109 -14.30 25.18 -17.35
C THR A 109 -15.11 26.26 -18.05
N ARG A 110 -15.53 27.32 -17.34
CA ARG A 110 -16.30 28.45 -17.92
C ARG A 110 -15.50 29.22 -18.98
N LEU A 111 -14.19 29.31 -18.81
CA LEU A 111 -13.29 29.93 -19.79
C LEU A 111 -13.06 29.03 -21.03
N GLY A 112 -13.58 27.81 -21.06
CA GLY A 112 -13.37 26.87 -22.15
C GLY A 112 -12.00 26.18 -22.11
N GLY A 113 -11.43 26.04 -20.90
CA GLY A 113 -10.17 25.35 -20.68
C GLY A 113 -10.17 23.89 -21.13
N ARG A 114 -9.03 23.44 -21.64
CA ARG A 114 -8.79 22.04 -22.03
C ARG A 114 -7.92 21.37 -20.98
N TRP A 115 -8.39 20.29 -20.39
CA TRP A 115 -7.69 19.62 -19.29
C TRP A 115 -6.23 19.22 -19.57
N ASP A 116 -5.84 19.14 -20.85
CA ASP A 116 -4.46 18.94 -21.28
C ASP A 116 -3.49 20.06 -20.84
N ASP A 117 -3.99 21.26 -20.51
CA ASP A 117 -3.15 22.42 -20.23
C ASP A 117 -2.66 22.51 -18.77
N SER A 118 -3.31 21.83 -17.82
CA SER A 118 -2.93 21.88 -16.39
C SER A 118 -3.30 20.60 -15.66
N PHE A 119 -2.28 19.83 -15.26
CA PHE A 119 -2.48 18.59 -14.51
C PHE A 119 -3.15 18.80 -13.15
N VAL A 120 -2.84 19.90 -12.46
CA VAL A 120 -3.41 20.24 -11.14
C VAL A 120 -4.92 20.46 -11.27
N LEU A 121 -5.33 21.34 -12.19
CA LEU A 121 -6.75 21.63 -12.41
C LEU A 121 -7.50 20.40 -12.92
N TRP A 122 -6.88 19.60 -13.80
CA TRP A 122 -7.45 18.35 -14.27
C TRP A 122 -7.65 17.34 -13.14
N ALA A 123 -6.66 17.13 -12.27
CA ALA A 123 -6.76 16.21 -11.15
C ALA A 123 -7.92 16.60 -10.21
N HIS A 124 -8.08 17.89 -9.91
CA HIS A 124 -9.23 18.37 -9.16
C HIS A 124 -10.55 18.17 -9.90
N ALA A 125 -10.60 18.39 -11.22
CA ALA A 125 -11.78 18.11 -12.04
C ALA A 125 -12.19 16.62 -11.99
N VAL A 126 -11.23 15.71 -12.02
CA VAL A 126 -11.46 14.26 -11.83
C VAL A 126 -12.05 13.97 -10.45
N VAL A 127 -11.51 14.60 -9.40
CA VAL A 127 -12.02 14.43 -8.02
C VAL A 127 -13.47 14.89 -7.87
N LEU A 128 -13.84 15.93 -8.60
CA LEU A 128 -15.20 16.47 -8.68
C LEU A 128 -16.12 15.68 -9.63
N GLY A 129 -15.59 14.67 -10.33
CA GLY A 129 -16.34 13.86 -11.28
C GLY A 129 -16.69 14.57 -12.59
N LEU A 130 -16.00 15.68 -12.90
CA LEU A 130 -16.19 16.46 -14.13
C LEU A 130 -15.47 15.84 -15.34
N ASP A 131 -14.42 15.07 -15.09
CA ASP A 131 -13.71 14.27 -16.09
C ASP A 131 -13.44 12.87 -15.53
N GLN A 132 -13.57 11.86 -16.39
CA GLN A 132 -13.45 10.44 -16.05
C GLN A 132 -12.62 9.70 -17.10
N GLU A 133 -11.91 10.41 -17.97
CA GLU A 133 -11.05 9.77 -18.95
C GLU A 133 -9.59 9.79 -18.50
N LEU A 134 -8.97 8.62 -18.50
CA LEU A 134 -7.58 8.44 -18.09
C LEU A 134 -6.61 8.80 -19.23
N ARG A 135 -6.75 9.99 -19.81
CA ARG A 135 -5.98 10.45 -20.98
C ARG A 135 -4.51 10.73 -20.67
N HIS A 136 -4.21 11.05 -19.41
CA HIS A 136 -2.90 11.55 -18.97
C HIS A 136 -1.99 10.50 -18.32
N ILE A 137 -2.12 9.21 -18.68
CA ILE A 137 -1.28 8.13 -18.10
C ILE A 137 0.21 8.47 -18.14
N PRO A 138 0.82 8.91 -19.26
CA PRO A 138 2.26 9.20 -19.29
C PRO A 138 2.64 10.29 -18.29
N PHE A 139 1.79 11.30 -18.11
CA PHE A 139 2.03 12.38 -17.16
C PHE A 139 1.93 11.89 -15.71
N ILE A 140 0.91 11.06 -15.40
CA ILE A 140 0.77 10.44 -14.07
C ILE A 140 1.99 9.59 -13.73
N LEU A 141 2.48 8.79 -14.68
CA LEU A 141 3.67 7.97 -14.48
C LEU A 141 4.91 8.84 -14.25
N ALA A 142 5.09 9.90 -15.04
CA ALA A 142 6.18 10.86 -14.86
C ALA A 142 6.11 11.60 -13.51
N ALA A 143 4.91 12.00 -13.08
CA ALA A 143 4.64 12.60 -11.78
C ALA A 143 5.06 11.68 -10.63
N ILE A 144 4.67 10.40 -10.68
CA ILE A 144 5.06 9.39 -9.69
C ILE A 144 6.58 9.18 -9.68
N GLN A 145 7.21 9.01 -10.85
CA GLN A 145 8.64 8.75 -10.96
C GLN A 145 9.50 9.92 -10.47
N SER A 146 9.08 11.16 -10.75
CA SER A 146 9.79 12.37 -10.34
C SER A 146 9.42 12.86 -8.94
N ASN A 147 8.45 12.21 -8.28
CA ASN A 147 7.81 12.69 -7.06
C ASN A 147 7.26 14.12 -7.18
N SER A 148 6.93 14.56 -8.40
CA SER A 148 6.29 15.86 -8.66
C SER A 148 4.79 15.66 -8.78
N PHE A 149 3.99 16.51 -8.14
CA PHE A 149 2.53 16.37 -8.12
C PHE A 149 2.04 14.98 -7.69
N LEU A 150 2.83 14.27 -6.84
CA LEU A 150 2.55 12.88 -6.47
C LEU A 150 1.17 12.74 -5.82
N ASP A 151 0.80 13.66 -4.93
CA ASP A 151 -0.51 13.68 -4.28
C ASP A 151 -1.68 13.70 -5.30
N HIS A 152 -1.57 14.55 -6.33
CA HIS A 152 -2.57 14.65 -7.39
C HIS A 152 -2.63 13.37 -8.24
N ALA A 153 -1.47 12.82 -8.59
CA ALA A 153 -1.36 11.57 -9.35
C ALA A 153 -2.00 10.39 -8.59
N LEU A 154 -1.73 10.26 -7.28
CA LEU A 154 -2.33 9.22 -6.44
C LEU A 154 -3.83 9.41 -6.27
N ALA A 155 -4.30 10.65 -6.06
CA ALA A 155 -5.73 10.96 -5.93
C ALA A 155 -6.51 10.56 -7.18
N VAL A 156 -6.01 10.94 -8.36
CA VAL A 156 -6.58 10.57 -9.65
C VAL A 156 -6.65 9.04 -9.78
N LEU A 157 -5.52 8.35 -9.63
CA LEU A 157 -5.48 6.90 -9.78
C LEU A 157 -6.40 6.17 -8.79
N LEU A 158 -6.52 6.66 -7.55
CA LEU A 158 -7.45 6.11 -6.57
C LEU A 158 -8.91 6.19 -7.03
N ILE A 159 -9.31 7.27 -7.69
CA ILE A 159 -10.67 7.40 -8.22
C ILE A 159 -10.89 6.41 -9.36
N PHE A 160 -9.95 6.35 -10.29
CA PHE A 160 -10.04 5.49 -11.46
C PHE A 160 -10.09 4.00 -11.13
N PHE A 161 -9.33 3.56 -10.13
CA PHE A 161 -9.26 2.16 -9.74
C PHE A 161 -10.22 1.79 -8.59
N SER A 162 -10.91 2.74 -7.97
CA SER A 162 -11.85 2.45 -6.87
C SER A 162 -13.21 1.99 -7.41
N PRO A 163 -13.69 0.78 -7.04
CA PRO A 163 -14.96 0.24 -7.52
C PRO A 163 -16.17 1.10 -7.12
N SER A 164 -16.09 1.81 -5.99
CA SER A 164 -17.22 2.58 -5.45
C SER A 164 -17.39 3.96 -6.07
N GLN A 165 -16.38 4.45 -6.80
CA GLN A 165 -16.34 5.82 -7.30
C GLN A 165 -16.38 5.89 -8.82
N SER A 166 -16.05 4.81 -9.52
CA SER A 166 -16.12 4.77 -10.98
C SER A 166 -17.56 4.52 -11.44
N PRO A 167 -18.22 5.49 -12.12
CA PRO A 167 -19.60 5.31 -12.60
C PRO A 167 -19.68 4.38 -13.82
N SER A 168 -18.55 4.10 -14.45
CA SER A 168 -18.39 3.04 -15.45
C SER A 168 -17.33 2.05 -14.93
N PRO A 169 -17.60 0.74 -14.87
CA PRO A 169 -16.57 -0.21 -14.47
C PRO A 169 -15.38 -0.06 -15.42
N PHE A 170 -14.19 0.20 -14.86
CA PHE A 170 -12.95 0.30 -15.62
C PHE A 170 -12.82 -0.94 -16.51
N SER A 171 -12.95 -0.76 -17.83
CA SER A 171 -12.93 -1.88 -18.75
C SER A 171 -11.50 -2.45 -18.79
N PRO A 172 -11.30 -3.75 -18.58
CA PRO A 172 -9.96 -4.36 -18.59
C PRO A 172 -9.21 -4.19 -19.92
N SER A 173 -9.88 -3.70 -20.98
CA SER A 173 -9.26 -3.30 -22.24
C SER A 173 -8.30 -2.10 -22.16
N SER A 174 -8.33 -1.30 -21.08
CA SER A 174 -7.32 -0.26 -20.80
C SER A 174 -6.07 -0.82 -20.09
N SER A 175 -5.70 -2.07 -20.40
CA SER A 175 -4.59 -2.83 -19.82
C SER A 175 -3.20 -2.20 -20.01
N SER A 176 -3.07 -1.15 -20.82
CA SER A 176 -1.78 -0.52 -21.09
C SER A 176 -1.18 0.24 -19.90
N CYS A 177 -2.00 0.64 -18.92
CA CYS A 177 -1.53 1.44 -17.79
C CYS A 177 -1.16 0.61 -16.54
N SER A 178 -1.65 -0.63 -16.42
CA SER A 178 -1.48 -1.40 -15.19
C SER A 178 -0.04 -1.88 -15.00
N GLU A 179 0.63 -2.36 -16.05
CA GLU A 179 2.01 -2.86 -15.96
C GLU A 179 3.03 -1.84 -15.40
N PRO A 180 3.12 -0.60 -15.94
CA PRO A 180 4.05 0.38 -15.38
C PRO A 180 3.70 0.77 -13.95
N LEU A 181 2.41 0.85 -13.60
CA LEU A 181 1.96 1.13 -12.24
C LEU A 181 2.31 -0.01 -11.27
N LEU A 182 2.14 -1.26 -11.68
CA LEU A 182 2.53 -2.44 -10.89
C LEU A 182 4.03 -2.50 -10.63
N THR A 183 4.84 -1.85 -11.47
CA THR A 183 6.29 -1.74 -11.27
C THR A 183 6.66 -0.60 -10.33
N LEU A 184 6.00 0.56 -10.46
CA LEU A 184 6.32 1.77 -9.69
C LEU A 184 5.76 1.77 -8.26
N LEU A 185 4.52 1.31 -8.08
CA LEU A 185 3.82 1.42 -6.80
C LEU A 185 4.44 0.58 -5.67
N PRO A 186 4.98 -0.64 -5.90
CA PRO A 186 5.74 -1.37 -4.88
C PRO A 186 6.93 -0.60 -4.31
N ALA A 187 7.70 0.07 -5.17
CA ALA A 187 8.85 0.87 -4.75
C ALA A 187 8.38 2.08 -3.93
N LEU A 188 7.33 2.76 -4.38
CA LEU A 188 6.74 3.89 -3.66
C LEU A 188 6.17 3.47 -2.30
N ALA A 189 5.44 2.34 -2.25
CA ALA A 189 4.84 1.81 -1.03
C ALA A 189 5.88 1.39 0.03
N SER A 190 7.08 1.00 -0.38
CA SER A 190 8.11 0.45 0.50
C SER A 190 9.15 1.49 0.94
N ALA A 191 9.51 2.44 0.08
CA ALA A 191 10.65 3.33 0.29
C ALA A 191 10.29 4.81 0.48
N HIS A 192 9.05 5.25 0.22
CA HIS A 192 8.70 6.67 0.36
C HIS A 192 8.82 7.14 1.82
N PRO A 193 9.36 8.33 2.13
CA PRO A 193 9.55 8.79 3.51
C PRO A 193 8.23 9.01 4.27
N ASP A 194 7.20 9.50 3.59
CA ASP A 194 5.87 9.73 4.17
C ASP A 194 5.10 8.40 4.37
N PRO A 195 4.70 8.05 5.60
CA PRO A 195 3.90 6.85 5.89
C PRO A 195 2.53 6.82 5.21
N PHE A 196 1.87 7.97 5.04
CA PHE A 196 0.58 8.01 4.37
C PHE A 196 0.73 7.68 2.89
N ILE A 197 1.71 8.27 2.21
CA ILE A 197 2.00 7.97 0.80
C ILE A 197 2.33 6.48 0.63
N ARG A 198 3.09 5.88 1.55
CA ARG A 198 3.34 4.42 1.55
C ARG A 198 2.05 3.61 1.61
N LEU A 199 1.14 3.96 2.54
CA LEU A 199 -0.16 3.31 2.70
C LEU A 199 -1.06 3.51 1.46
N CYS A 200 -1.13 4.74 0.95
CA CYS A 200 -1.90 5.11 -0.22
C CYS A 200 -1.42 4.35 -1.46
N ALA A 201 -0.11 4.33 -1.71
CA ALA A 201 0.51 3.59 -2.80
C ALA A 201 0.25 2.08 -2.69
N PHE A 202 0.33 1.50 -1.49
CA PHE A 202 0.04 0.07 -1.28
C PHE A 202 -1.44 -0.27 -1.56
N ARG A 203 -2.37 0.59 -1.12
CA ARG A 203 -3.80 0.38 -1.40
C ARG A 203 -4.13 0.56 -2.87
N LEU A 204 -3.54 1.57 -3.51
CA LEU A 204 -3.67 1.75 -4.94
C LEU A 204 -3.09 0.56 -5.71
N PHE A 205 -1.91 0.05 -5.31
CA PHE A 205 -1.33 -1.16 -5.87
C PHE A 205 -2.29 -2.34 -5.78
N SER A 206 -2.94 -2.56 -4.63
CA SER A 206 -3.96 -3.59 -4.47
C SER A 206 -5.13 -3.41 -5.44
N LEU A 207 -5.57 -2.18 -5.72
CA LEU A 207 -6.68 -1.92 -6.65
C LEU A 207 -6.25 -2.16 -8.11
N VAL A 208 -5.07 -1.67 -8.50
CA VAL A 208 -4.49 -1.91 -9.83
C VAL A 208 -4.33 -3.40 -10.07
N LEU A 209 -3.81 -4.13 -9.08
CA LEU A 209 -3.61 -5.57 -9.15
C LEU A 209 -4.93 -6.34 -9.31
N ARG A 210 -6.03 -5.88 -8.72
CA ARG A 210 -7.38 -6.47 -8.94
C ARG A 210 -7.89 -6.26 -10.36
N ALA A 211 -7.54 -5.13 -10.98
CA ALA A 211 -7.94 -4.80 -12.34
C ALA A 211 -7.11 -5.53 -13.41
N THR A 212 -6.02 -6.21 -13.02
CA THR A 212 -5.12 -6.89 -13.97
C THR A 212 -5.58 -8.30 -14.34
N PRO A 213 -5.18 -8.82 -15.52
CA PRO A 213 -5.42 -10.21 -15.89
C PRO A 213 -4.82 -11.17 -14.86
N GLY A 214 -5.54 -12.26 -14.56
CA GLY A 214 -5.16 -13.18 -13.48
C GLY A 214 -3.73 -13.73 -13.57
N VAL A 215 -3.24 -14.03 -14.78
CA VAL A 215 -1.87 -14.54 -14.96
C VAL A 215 -0.83 -13.51 -14.51
N LEU A 216 -0.99 -12.25 -14.92
CA LEU A 216 -0.11 -11.16 -14.50
C LEU A 216 -0.24 -10.91 -12.99
N GLN A 217 -1.46 -11.00 -12.46
CA GLN A 217 -1.72 -10.86 -11.03
C GLN A 217 -0.93 -11.89 -10.21
N ILE A 218 -0.96 -13.17 -10.58
CA ILE A 218 -0.18 -14.22 -9.89
C ILE A 218 1.32 -13.95 -10.02
N GLN A 219 1.81 -13.60 -11.22
CA GLN A 219 3.23 -13.33 -11.45
C GLN A 219 3.73 -12.22 -10.52
N VAL A 220 3.02 -11.10 -10.46
CA VAL A 220 3.39 -9.98 -9.60
C VAL A 220 3.36 -10.36 -8.11
N LEU A 221 2.37 -11.15 -7.68
CA LEU A 221 2.31 -11.64 -6.30
C LEU A 221 3.50 -12.56 -5.97
N VAL A 222 3.87 -13.45 -6.89
CA VAL A 222 5.05 -14.31 -6.76
C VAL A 222 6.32 -13.47 -6.64
N ASP A 223 6.49 -12.46 -7.51
CA ASP A 223 7.68 -11.59 -7.50
C ASP A 223 7.80 -10.80 -6.20
N LEU A 224 6.67 -10.26 -5.70
CA LEU A 224 6.63 -9.56 -4.42
C LEU A 224 6.96 -10.47 -3.25
N LEU A 225 6.48 -11.71 -3.25
CA LEU A 225 6.73 -12.67 -2.17
C LEU A 225 8.13 -13.28 -2.21
N SER A 226 8.72 -13.39 -3.41
CA SER A 226 10.05 -13.98 -3.65
C SER A 226 11.20 -12.99 -3.52
N SER A 227 10.90 -11.69 -3.37
CA SER A 227 11.91 -10.63 -3.39
C SER A 227 13.08 -10.88 -2.43
N ASP A 228 14.30 -10.68 -2.94
CA ASP A 228 15.56 -10.95 -2.25
C ASP A 228 15.67 -10.29 -0.88
N HIS A 229 16.26 -11.02 0.07
CA HIS A 229 16.47 -10.59 1.45
C HIS A 229 17.39 -9.36 1.59
N HIS A 230 18.04 -8.92 0.52
CA HIS A 230 19.04 -7.86 0.53
C HIS A 230 18.48 -6.44 0.62
N HIS A 231 17.17 -6.23 0.42
CA HIS A 231 16.56 -4.89 0.52
C HIS A 231 15.63 -4.80 1.74
N PRO A 232 15.95 -4.00 2.77
CA PRO A 232 15.15 -3.95 4.01
C PRO A 232 13.70 -3.51 3.75
N HIS A 233 13.48 -2.55 2.86
CA HIS A 233 12.16 -2.07 2.45
C HIS A 233 11.31 -3.14 1.75
N SER A 234 11.94 -4.09 1.07
CA SER A 234 11.25 -5.21 0.42
C SER A 234 10.64 -6.17 1.46
N LYS A 235 11.27 -6.31 2.63
CA LYS A 235 10.81 -7.26 3.66
C LYS A 235 9.44 -6.88 4.24
N THR A 236 9.21 -5.60 4.53
CA THR A 236 7.89 -5.12 4.98
C THR A 236 6.82 -5.30 3.91
N LEU A 237 7.20 -5.13 2.65
CA LEU A 237 6.28 -5.33 1.52
C LEU A 237 5.90 -6.80 1.35
N ARG A 238 6.82 -7.75 1.64
CA ARG A 238 6.51 -9.20 1.65
C ARG A 238 5.43 -9.55 2.66
N ILE A 239 5.50 -9.02 3.89
CA ILE A 239 4.44 -9.22 4.91
C ILE A 239 3.11 -8.69 4.38
N ALA A 240 3.12 -7.47 3.86
CA ALA A 240 1.92 -6.83 3.32
C ALA A 240 1.36 -7.61 2.11
N ALA A 241 2.23 -8.16 1.27
CA ALA A 241 1.86 -9.00 0.14
C ALA A 241 1.14 -10.28 0.55
N VAL A 242 1.51 -10.93 1.67
CA VAL A 242 0.74 -12.08 2.21
C VAL A 242 -0.69 -11.66 2.57
N GLY A 243 -0.84 -10.49 3.20
CA GLY A 243 -2.16 -9.91 3.48
C GLY A 243 -2.95 -9.61 2.19
N LEU A 244 -2.28 -9.10 1.17
CA LEU A 244 -2.87 -8.83 -0.14
C LEU A 244 -3.33 -10.12 -0.83
N VAL A 245 -2.51 -11.18 -0.83
CA VAL A 245 -2.91 -12.50 -1.34
C VAL A 245 -4.17 -12.98 -0.65
N LYS A 246 -4.23 -12.87 0.68
CA LYS A 246 -5.41 -13.23 1.48
C LYS A 246 -6.65 -12.47 1.03
N ASP A 247 -6.56 -11.15 0.91
CA ASP A 247 -7.72 -10.35 0.51
C ASP A 247 -8.19 -10.72 -0.90
N LEU A 248 -7.27 -10.89 -1.85
CA LEU A 248 -7.60 -11.22 -3.23
C LEU A 248 -8.18 -12.62 -3.41
N VAL A 249 -7.63 -13.63 -2.73
CA VAL A 249 -8.12 -15.01 -2.85
C VAL A 249 -9.49 -15.17 -2.18
N LEU A 250 -9.72 -14.52 -1.03
CA LEU A 250 -11.02 -14.56 -0.36
C LEU A 250 -12.10 -13.84 -1.17
N ASP A 251 -11.75 -12.70 -1.78
CA ASP A 251 -12.64 -11.98 -2.71
C ASP A 251 -12.97 -12.86 -3.93
N ALA A 252 -11.95 -13.46 -4.57
CA ALA A 252 -12.13 -14.36 -5.72
C ALA A 252 -12.98 -15.61 -5.40
N LEU A 253 -12.86 -16.14 -4.17
CA LEU A 253 -13.69 -17.24 -3.69
C LEU A 253 -15.15 -16.81 -3.47
N SER A 254 -15.38 -15.60 -2.96
CA SER A 254 -16.72 -15.07 -2.68
C SER A 254 -17.55 -14.83 -3.95
N VAL A 255 -16.95 -14.31 -5.02
CA VAL A 255 -17.65 -13.95 -6.26
C VAL A 255 -18.16 -15.18 -7.03
N SER A 256 -17.47 -16.30 -6.94
CA SER A 256 -17.76 -17.46 -7.78
C SER A 256 -18.86 -18.40 -7.24
N GLY A 257 -19.42 -18.11 -6.07
CA GLY A 257 -20.55 -18.88 -5.51
C GLY A 257 -21.92 -18.48 -6.09
N GLU A 258 -22.05 -17.31 -6.71
CA GLU A 258 -23.35 -16.74 -7.11
C GLU A 258 -23.52 -16.71 -8.65
N ASN A 259 -24.32 -17.64 -9.18
CA ASN A 259 -24.96 -17.62 -10.51
C ASN A 259 -24.04 -17.57 -11.76
N THR A 260 -23.38 -18.70 -12.04
CA THR A 260 -22.46 -18.98 -13.17
C THR A 260 -23.09 -19.07 -14.58
N ASN A 261 -24.06 -18.23 -14.93
CA ASN A 261 -24.55 -18.15 -16.33
C ASN A 261 -23.93 -17.03 -17.15
N THR A 262 -23.03 -16.23 -16.58
CA THR A 262 -22.25 -15.25 -17.34
C THR A 262 -20.83 -15.76 -17.55
N ASN A 263 -20.44 -15.91 -18.82
CA ASN A 263 -19.17 -16.43 -19.33
C ASN A 263 -17.91 -15.61 -18.93
N ASN A 264 -17.96 -14.84 -17.84
CA ASN A 264 -16.90 -13.93 -17.46
C ASN A 264 -16.09 -14.47 -16.28
N ASN A 265 -14.86 -14.85 -16.62
CA ASN A 265 -13.66 -14.88 -15.80
C ASN A 265 -13.50 -16.06 -14.82
N ASN A 266 -12.73 -17.05 -15.30
CA ASN A 266 -11.94 -17.94 -14.46
C ASN A 266 -11.00 -17.11 -13.57
N ASN A 267 -11.46 -16.77 -12.36
CA ASN A 267 -10.62 -16.16 -11.33
C ASN A 267 -9.49 -17.14 -10.97
N ILE A 268 -8.32 -16.93 -11.55
CA ILE A 268 -7.17 -17.85 -11.42
C ILE A 268 -6.75 -18.07 -9.96
N LEU A 269 -6.96 -17.06 -9.09
CA LEU A 269 -6.68 -17.16 -7.65
C LEU A 269 -7.64 -18.11 -6.93
N ALA A 270 -8.83 -18.34 -7.47
CA ALA A 270 -9.79 -19.31 -6.96
C ALA A 270 -9.83 -20.57 -7.86
N SER A 271 -8.64 -21.02 -8.24
CA SER A 271 -8.37 -22.23 -9.03
C SER A 271 -7.10 -22.93 -8.49
N PRO A 272 -6.83 -24.20 -8.87
CA PRO A 272 -5.62 -24.91 -8.45
C PRO A 272 -4.29 -24.22 -8.83
N ALA A 273 -4.32 -23.30 -9.81
CA ALA A 273 -3.16 -22.49 -10.17
C ALA A 273 -2.65 -21.65 -8.99
N PHE A 274 -3.53 -21.27 -8.04
CA PHE A 274 -3.13 -20.58 -6.82
C PHE A 274 -2.08 -21.37 -6.03
N VAL A 275 -2.37 -22.63 -5.68
CA VAL A 275 -1.43 -23.46 -4.94
C VAL A 275 -0.18 -23.72 -5.77
N LEU A 276 -0.33 -24.07 -7.06
CA LEU A 276 0.82 -24.39 -7.91
C LEU A 276 1.82 -23.24 -8.02
N SER A 277 1.36 -21.98 -8.06
CA SER A 277 2.23 -20.82 -8.22
C SER A 277 2.66 -20.18 -6.90
N LEU A 278 1.75 -20.04 -5.92
CA LEU A 278 2.01 -19.27 -4.71
C LEU A 278 2.42 -20.14 -3.50
N ALA A 279 2.04 -21.41 -3.45
CA ALA A 279 2.40 -22.28 -2.32
C ALA A 279 3.91 -22.44 -2.12
N PRO A 280 4.75 -22.60 -3.18
CA PRO A 280 6.19 -22.73 -3.00
C PRO A 280 6.84 -21.50 -2.37
N VAL A 281 6.24 -20.32 -2.51
CA VAL A 281 6.78 -19.07 -1.96
C VAL A 281 6.15 -18.72 -0.61
N LEU A 282 4.87 -19.06 -0.41
CA LEU A 282 4.16 -18.78 0.84
C LEU A 282 4.50 -19.78 1.94
N PHE A 283 4.46 -21.08 1.61
CA PHE A 283 4.48 -22.18 2.58
C PHE A 283 5.82 -22.91 2.64
N ASN A 284 6.85 -22.38 1.97
CA ASN A 284 8.22 -22.84 2.13
C ASN A 284 9.08 -21.73 2.75
N PRO A 285 9.07 -21.61 4.08
CA PRO A 285 9.92 -20.64 4.77
C PRO A 285 11.41 -20.92 4.48
N PRO A 286 12.28 -19.88 4.46
CA PRO A 286 13.71 -20.10 4.25
C PRO A 286 14.28 -20.98 5.38
N GLU A 287 15.08 -21.99 5.02
CA GLU A 287 15.66 -22.95 5.98
C GLU A 287 16.46 -22.24 7.10
N LEU A 288 17.18 -21.18 6.73
CA LEU A 288 18.01 -20.37 7.63
C LEU A 288 17.23 -19.78 8.81
N VAL A 289 15.94 -19.49 8.64
CA VAL A 289 15.11 -18.88 9.70
C VAL A 289 14.99 -19.81 10.89
N PHE A 290 14.91 -21.13 10.69
CA PHE A 290 14.75 -22.06 11.82
C PHE A 290 16.08 -22.52 12.39
N GLU A 291 17.15 -22.55 11.60
CA GLU A 291 18.48 -22.93 12.07
C GLU A 291 19.11 -21.82 12.93
N ASP A 292 19.05 -20.56 12.48
CA ASP A 292 19.66 -19.43 13.20
C ASP A 292 18.89 -19.07 14.46
N LEU A 293 17.56 -19.16 14.43
CA LEU A 293 16.72 -18.88 15.60
C LEU A 293 16.76 -19.99 16.65
N PHE A 294 17.07 -21.21 16.22
CA PHE A 294 16.95 -22.38 17.08
C PHE A 294 18.06 -23.40 16.81
N PRO A 295 19.33 -23.05 17.09
CA PRO A 295 20.43 -23.99 16.94
C PRO A 295 20.10 -25.26 17.74
N PRO A 296 20.32 -26.45 17.16
CA PRO A 296 20.10 -27.69 17.88
C PRO A 296 20.96 -27.70 19.16
N ASN A 297 20.34 -27.95 20.31
CA ASN A 297 21.01 -27.99 21.62
C ASN A 297 22.18 -28.99 21.68
N ASP A 298 22.27 -29.92 20.72
CA ASP A 298 23.24 -31.02 20.70
C ASP A 298 24.58 -30.64 20.05
N THR A 299 24.73 -29.47 19.41
CA THR A 299 26.01 -29.01 18.84
C THR A 299 26.78 -28.08 19.79
N ILE A 300 26.83 -28.42 21.09
CA ILE A 300 27.93 -27.93 21.93
C ILE A 300 29.13 -28.84 21.58
N PRO A 301 30.10 -28.39 20.77
CA PRO A 301 31.26 -29.22 20.47
C PRO A 301 31.96 -29.57 21.80
N PRO A 302 32.30 -30.85 22.03
CA PRO A 302 33.08 -31.24 23.19
C PRO A 302 34.40 -30.43 23.22
N ASN A 303 34.72 -29.96 24.41
CA ASN A 303 35.41 -28.71 24.72
C ASN A 303 36.91 -28.59 24.39
N ASP A 304 37.51 -29.30 23.41
CA ASP A 304 38.99 -29.47 23.43
C ASP A 304 39.82 -29.24 22.16
N THR A 305 39.29 -28.85 21.00
CA THR A 305 40.17 -28.57 19.83
C THR A 305 39.58 -27.57 18.82
N VAL A 306 39.41 -26.31 19.23
CA VAL A 306 39.22 -25.22 18.26
C VAL A 306 40.59 -24.57 17.97
N PRO A 307 41.12 -24.64 16.74
CA PRO A 307 42.37 -24.00 16.37
C PRO A 307 42.24 -22.46 16.45
N PRO A 308 43.21 -21.76 17.05
CA PRO A 308 43.11 -20.33 17.40
C PRO A 308 43.08 -19.35 16.22
N ASP A 309 43.20 -19.81 14.98
CA ASP A 309 43.30 -18.93 13.80
C ASP A 309 42.11 -19.02 12.83
N SER A 310 41.07 -19.80 13.14
CA SER A 310 39.81 -19.73 12.41
C SER A 310 38.90 -18.69 13.06
N VAL A 311 39.29 -17.42 12.93
CA VAL A 311 38.37 -16.27 12.98
C VAL A 311 37.51 -16.34 11.71
N LEU A 312 36.73 -17.42 11.58
CA LEU A 312 35.52 -17.40 10.79
C LEU A 312 34.64 -16.39 11.51
N ASP A 313 34.51 -15.22 10.87
CA ASP A 313 33.56 -14.18 11.20
C ASP A 313 32.26 -14.86 11.63
N PRO A 314 31.93 -14.91 12.94
CA PRO A 314 30.76 -15.64 13.41
C PRO A 314 29.58 -14.92 12.80
N THR A 315 29.10 -15.49 11.69
CA THR A 315 27.77 -15.37 11.10
C THR A 315 27.01 -14.26 11.78
N SER A 316 27.15 -13.05 11.24
CA SER A 316 26.49 -11.83 11.74
C SER A 316 25.12 -12.25 12.25
N PRO A 317 24.86 -12.23 13.57
CA PRO A 317 23.57 -12.65 14.10
C PRO A 317 22.52 -11.91 13.28
N MET A 318 21.55 -12.64 12.69
CA MET A 318 20.47 -12.00 11.94
C MET A 318 20.02 -10.80 12.77
N ASP A 319 20.05 -9.62 12.15
CA ASP A 319 19.65 -8.41 12.83
C ASP A 319 18.26 -8.66 13.41
N THR A 320 18.06 -8.29 14.69
CA THR A 320 16.89 -8.70 15.47
C THR A 320 15.59 -8.27 14.79
N ASP A 321 15.67 -7.17 14.04
CA ASP A 321 14.60 -6.63 13.22
C ASP A 321 14.21 -7.57 12.05
N GLU A 322 15.17 -8.28 11.45
CA GLU A 322 14.91 -9.23 10.37
C GLU A 322 14.15 -10.46 10.86
N VAL A 323 14.52 -10.95 12.05
CA VAL A 323 13.83 -12.04 12.73
C VAL A 323 12.38 -11.65 13.01
N GLU A 324 12.16 -10.46 13.60
CA GLU A 324 10.82 -9.97 13.91
C GLU A 324 9.93 -9.90 12.66
N VAL A 325 10.48 -9.36 11.57
CA VAL A 325 9.80 -9.22 10.29
C VAL A 325 9.41 -10.59 9.72
N GLU A 326 10.31 -11.57 9.76
CA GLU A 326 10.02 -12.90 9.24
C GLU A 326 9.02 -13.67 10.12
N LEU A 327 9.12 -13.60 11.44
CA LEU A 327 8.12 -14.18 12.34
C LEU A 327 6.74 -13.57 12.11
N THR A 328 6.68 -12.25 11.88
CA THR A 328 5.44 -11.56 11.51
C THR A 328 4.89 -12.07 10.18
N ARG A 329 5.74 -12.24 9.16
CA ARG A 329 5.35 -12.82 7.86
C ARG A 329 4.75 -14.21 8.04
N LEU A 330 5.41 -15.08 8.80
CA LEU A 330 4.93 -16.43 9.08
C LEU A 330 3.57 -16.43 9.80
N GLY A 331 3.35 -15.51 10.74
CA GLY A 331 2.05 -15.32 11.38
C GLY A 331 0.96 -14.98 10.38
N HIS A 332 1.25 -14.10 9.41
CA HIS A 332 0.33 -13.79 8.32
C HIS A 332 0.08 -14.98 7.39
N VAL A 333 1.10 -15.80 7.10
CA VAL A 333 0.96 -17.02 6.28
C VAL A 333 0.07 -18.05 6.97
N LEU A 334 0.25 -18.29 8.28
CA LEU A 334 -0.63 -19.18 9.05
C LEU A 334 -2.07 -18.66 9.06
N ALA A 335 -2.26 -17.34 9.21
CA ALA A 335 -3.58 -16.72 9.16
C ALA A 335 -4.25 -16.84 7.78
N LEU A 336 -3.47 -16.75 6.69
CA LEU A 336 -3.93 -17.02 5.33
C LEU A 336 -4.34 -18.49 5.17
N TYR A 337 -3.49 -19.43 5.58
CA TYR A 337 -3.76 -20.86 5.48
C TYR A 337 -5.03 -21.25 6.25
N TYR A 338 -5.17 -20.78 7.49
CA TYR A 338 -6.39 -20.97 8.29
C TYR A 338 -7.64 -20.39 7.60
N ALA A 339 -7.54 -19.18 7.05
CA ALA A 339 -8.66 -18.54 6.36
C ALA A 339 -9.10 -19.35 5.14
N LEU A 340 -8.16 -19.77 4.28
CA LEU A 340 -8.40 -20.61 3.12
C LEU A 340 -9.05 -21.93 3.50
N GLU A 341 -8.50 -22.61 4.51
CA GLU A 341 -9.08 -23.85 5.01
C GLU A 341 -10.50 -23.65 5.52
N LYS A 342 -10.85 -22.49 6.09
CA LYS A 342 -12.20 -22.19 6.57
C LYS A 342 -13.17 -21.85 5.43
N THR A 343 -12.73 -21.11 4.42
CA THR A 343 -13.61 -20.53 3.38
C THR A 343 -13.68 -21.35 2.11
N ASP A 344 -12.60 -21.98 1.67
CA ASP A 344 -12.55 -22.76 0.42
C ASP A 344 -13.13 -24.17 0.64
N LEU A 345 -14.44 -24.25 0.88
CA LEU A 345 -15.09 -25.51 1.23
C LEU A 345 -15.04 -26.54 0.10
N GLU A 346 -15.12 -26.07 -1.13
CA GLU A 346 -15.14 -26.86 -2.37
C GLU A 346 -13.75 -27.16 -2.91
N ASN A 347 -12.69 -26.77 -2.21
CA ASN A 347 -11.30 -26.98 -2.60
C ASN A 347 -10.96 -26.41 -3.98
N ARG A 348 -11.49 -25.24 -4.29
CA ARG A 348 -11.30 -24.59 -5.59
C ARG A 348 -9.86 -24.15 -5.79
N THR A 349 -9.17 -23.77 -4.73
CA THR A 349 -7.75 -23.40 -4.78
C THR A 349 -6.81 -24.60 -4.82
N GLY A 350 -7.28 -25.82 -4.54
CA GLY A 350 -6.46 -27.03 -4.34
C GLY A 350 -5.80 -27.12 -2.96
N ILE A 351 -6.03 -26.15 -2.06
CA ILE A 351 -5.37 -26.09 -0.74
C ILE A 351 -5.73 -27.26 0.17
N ARG A 352 -6.90 -27.87 -0.04
CA ARG A 352 -7.41 -28.98 0.76
C ARG A 352 -7.04 -30.36 0.20
N ASP A 353 -6.35 -30.42 -0.93
CA ASP A 353 -5.86 -31.68 -1.47
C ASP A 353 -4.97 -32.35 -0.41
N PRO A 354 -5.13 -33.66 -0.15
CA PRO A 354 -4.36 -34.37 0.88
C PRO A 354 -2.85 -34.19 0.72
N ASP A 355 -2.35 -34.24 -0.52
CA ASP A 355 -0.93 -34.07 -0.83
C ASP A 355 -0.44 -32.64 -0.53
N ASN A 356 -1.22 -31.63 -0.90
CA ASN A 356 -0.90 -30.23 -0.62
C ASN A 356 -0.91 -29.94 0.89
N ARG A 357 -1.88 -30.47 1.63
CA ARG A 357 -1.93 -30.37 3.10
C ARG A 357 -0.76 -31.06 3.76
N ALA A 358 -0.44 -32.29 3.37
CA ALA A 358 0.70 -33.02 3.90
C ALA A 358 2.02 -32.27 3.63
N ASN A 359 2.14 -31.68 2.44
CA ASN A 359 3.29 -30.84 2.11
C ASN A 359 3.36 -29.59 2.99
N ILE A 360 2.27 -28.84 3.16
CA ILE A 360 2.22 -27.63 4.01
C ILE A 360 2.48 -27.96 5.49
N GLU A 361 1.95 -29.08 6.00
CA GLU A 361 2.25 -29.56 7.34
C GLU A 361 3.76 -29.78 7.50
N ARG A 362 4.37 -30.48 6.54
CA ARG A 362 5.79 -30.81 6.55
C ARG A 362 6.68 -29.56 6.43
N THR A 363 6.36 -28.62 5.54
CA THR A 363 7.25 -27.49 5.22
C THR A 363 7.03 -26.27 6.10
N LEU A 364 5.83 -26.08 6.68
CA LEU A 364 5.49 -24.88 7.42
C LEU A 364 5.04 -25.16 8.85
N VAL A 365 3.96 -25.92 9.02
CA VAL A 365 3.24 -25.99 10.30
C VAL A 365 4.04 -26.79 11.34
N ALA A 366 4.52 -27.99 11.00
CA ALA A 366 5.30 -28.81 11.93
C ALA A 366 6.64 -28.17 12.36
N PRO A 367 7.42 -27.53 11.45
CA PRO A 367 8.59 -26.75 11.85
C PRO A 367 8.27 -25.63 12.85
N ILE A 368 7.21 -24.84 12.60
CA ILE A 368 6.79 -23.77 13.51
C ILE A 368 6.33 -24.34 14.85
N ARG A 369 5.54 -25.42 14.85
CA ARG A 369 5.08 -26.09 16.09
C ARG A 369 6.26 -26.53 16.95
N SER A 370 7.28 -27.12 16.33
CA SER A 370 8.50 -27.57 17.00
C SER A 370 9.32 -26.40 17.54
N ALA A 371 9.45 -25.32 16.77
CA ALA A 371 10.13 -24.09 17.17
C ALA A 371 9.45 -23.42 18.38
N VAL A 372 8.13 -23.23 18.33
CA VAL A 372 7.35 -22.63 19.43
C VAL A 372 7.44 -23.47 20.70
N SER A 373 7.35 -24.80 20.60
CA SER A 373 7.45 -25.70 21.75
C SER A 373 8.83 -25.62 22.43
N ARG A 374 9.91 -25.56 21.64
CA ARG A 374 11.27 -25.38 22.17
C ARG A 374 11.42 -24.04 22.89
N TRP A 375 10.83 -22.98 22.34
CA TRP A 375 10.89 -21.65 22.94
C TRP A 375 10.13 -21.57 24.27
N ALA A 376 8.94 -22.18 24.35
CA ALA A 376 8.17 -22.24 25.60
C ALA A 376 9.01 -22.90 26.71
N LEU A 377 9.70 -24.00 26.42
CA LEU A 377 10.59 -24.68 27.36
C LEU A 377 11.76 -23.80 27.83
N GLN A 378 12.33 -22.96 26.95
CA GLN A 378 13.41 -22.04 27.34
C GLN A 378 12.91 -20.90 28.23
N SER A 379 11.68 -20.44 28.03
CA SER A 379 11.10 -19.35 28.81
C SER A 379 10.82 -19.72 30.27
N ASP A 380 10.55 -21.01 30.54
CA ASP A 380 10.26 -21.52 31.89
C ASP A 380 11.53 -21.72 32.76
N VAL A 381 12.73 -21.69 32.16
CA VAL A 381 14.00 -22.04 32.85
C VAL A 381 14.64 -20.85 33.61
N SER A 382 13.97 -19.69 33.71
CA SER A 382 14.47 -18.53 34.49
C SER A 382 13.47 -18.15 35.59
N PRO A 383 13.81 -18.26 36.89
CA PRO A 383 15.02 -17.65 37.46
C PRO A 383 15.84 -18.57 38.36
N SER A 384 17.15 -18.63 38.14
CA SER A 384 18.09 -19.16 39.13
C SER A 384 18.09 -18.21 40.35
N PRO A 385 17.80 -18.69 41.57
CA PRO A 385 17.88 -17.89 42.79
C PRO A 385 19.34 -17.75 43.20
N GLN A 386 20.10 -16.91 42.49
CA GLN A 386 21.45 -16.55 42.90
C GLN A 386 21.56 -15.05 43.15
N GLY A 387 21.60 -14.70 44.44
CA GLY A 387 22.42 -13.59 44.93
C GLY A 387 21.83 -12.18 44.83
N ILE A 388 21.02 -11.84 45.82
CA ILE A 388 21.06 -10.59 46.62
C ILE A 388 21.90 -9.41 46.05
N GLN A 389 21.22 -8.26 45.90
CA GLN A 389 21.70 -6.87 45.83
C GLN A 389 22.08 -6.26 44.48
N SER A 390 21.07 -5.89 43.68
CA SER A 390 20.94 -4.50 43.20
C SER A 390 19.46 -4.17 42.91
N ASP A 391 18.92 -3.15 43.59
CA ASP A 391 17.48 -2.84 43.71
C ASP A 391 16.85 -2.13 42.49
N ILE A 392 17.26 -2.44 41.27
CA ILE A 392 16.60 -1.91 40.06
C ILE A 392 16.35 -3.05 39.07
N PRO A 393 15.09 -3.47 38.86
CA PRO A 393 14.78 -4.45 37.82
C PRO A 393 15.18 -3.86 36.46
N PRO A 394 15.98 -4.57 35.63
CA PRO A 394 16.30 -4.11 34.29
C PRO A 394 14.99 -3.95 33.51
N SER A 395 14.75 -2.76 32.98
CA SER A 395 13.62 -2.51 32.07
C SER A 395 13.74 -3.46 30.87
N PRO A 396 12.69 -4.20 30.50
CA PRO A 396 12.73 -5.05 29.31
C PRO A 396 13.07 -4.17 28.09
N SER A 397 14.00 -4.66 27.26
CA SER A 397 14.31 -3.97 26.01
C SER A 397 13.06 -3.98 25.12
N PRO A 398 12.74 -2.87 24.44
CA PRO A 398 11.55 -2.78 23.58
C PRO A 398 11.58 -3.81 22.44
N GLN A 399 12.77 -4.19 21.95
CA GLN A 399 12.95 -5.21 20.91
C GLN A 399 12.53 -6.61 21.36
N GLY A 400 12.93 -7.04 22.58
CA GLY A 400 12.54 -8.35 23.10
C GLY A 400 11.03 -8.51 23.27
N THR A 401 10.31 -7.40 23.45
CA THR A 401 8.84 -7.40 23.57
C THR A 401 8.17 -7.70 22.22
N ARG A 402 8.72 -7.20 21.10
CA ARG A 402 8.12 -7.39 19.77
C ARG A 402 8.31 -8.81 19.24
N VAL A 403 9.53 -9.35 19.37
CA VAL A 403 9.80 -10.76 19.01
C VAL A 403 8.91 -11.71 19.79
N ARG A 404 8.72 -11.49 21.10
CA ARG A 404 7.78 -12.26 21.93
C ARG A 404 6.35 -12.16 21.42
N ALA A 405 5.88 -10.96 21.06
CA ALA A 405 4.54 -10.80 20.51
C ALA A 405 4.36 -11.57 19.18
N ALA A 406 5.36 -11.56 18.31
CA ALA A 406 5.35 -12.31 17.06
C ALA A 406 5.32 -13.84 17.31
N LEU A 407 6.10 -14.34 18.27
CA LEU A 407 6.09 -15.76 18.67
C LEU A 407 4.73 -16.20 19.24
N VAL A 408 4.12 -15.38 20.09
CA VAL A 408 2.77 -15.65 20.62
C VAL A 408 1.75 -15.68 19.48
N ALA A 409 1.86 -14.79 18.50
CA ALA A 409 1.00 -14.80 17.32
C ALA A 409 1.15 -16.09 16.49
N LEU A 410 2.38 -16.61 16.34
CA LEU A 410 2.65 -17.90 15.69
C LEU A 410 2.04 -19.06 16.45
N GLN A 411 2.23 -19.10 17.78
CA GLN A 411 1.64 -20.13 18.63
C GLN A 411 0.13 -20.19 18.47
N MET A 412 -0.56 -19.05 18.60
CA MET A 412 -2.01 -18.97 18.41
C MET A 412 -2.43 -19.38 16.98
N GLY A 413 -1.60 -19.08 15.98
CA GLY A 413 -1.83 -19.49 14.59
C GLY A 413 -1.84 -21.01 14.43
N VAL A 414 -0.84 -21.69 15.01
CA VAL A 414 -0.72 -23.16 14.99
C VAL A 414 -1.88 -23.80 15.76
N GLU A 415 -2.18 -23.33 16.97
CA GLU A 415 -3.27 -23.86 17.80
C GLU A 415 -4.62 -23.82 17.07
N ARG A 416 -4.92 -22.72 16.36
CA ARG A 416 -6.15 -22.60 15.55
C ARG A 416 -6.22 -23.60 14.40
N ILE A 417 -5.08 -23.91 13.78
CA ILE A 417 -5.00 -24.92 12.71
C ILE A 417 -5.25 -26.31 13.30
N ASP A 418 -4.59 -26.62 14.41
CA ASP A 418 -4.72 -27.91 15.10
C ASP A 418 -6.16 -28.16 15.57
N GLU A 419 -6.81 -27.16 16.17
CA GLU A 419 -8.22 -27.22 16.57
C GLU A 419 -9.15 -27.47 15.37
N MET A 420 -8.92 -26.76 14.26
CA MET A 420 -9.71 -26.89 13.05
C MET A 420 -9.55 -28.28 12.42
N TRP A 421 -8.33 -28.83 12.37
CA TRP A 421 -8.09 -30.17 11.85
C TRP A 421 -8.70 -31.24 12.75
N LYS A 422 -8.57 -31.09 14.07
CA LYS A 422 -9.22 -31.97 15.04
C LYS A 422 -10.74 -31.97 14.88
N ALA A 423 -11.36 -30.79 14.72
CA ALA A 423 -12.80 -30.65 14.50
C ALA A 423 -13.30 -31.34 13.22
N ARG A 424 -12.42 -31.54 12.23
CA ARG A 424 -12.72 -32.21 10.97
C ARG A 424 -12.36 -33.70 10.96
N GLY A 425 -11.87 -34.25 12.07
CA GLY A 425 -11.40 -35.64 12.13
C GLY A 425 -10.11 -35.87 11.34
N LEU A 426 -9.37 -34.80 11.01
CA LEU A 426 -8.07 -34.86 10.33
C LEU A 426 -6.90 -34.91 11.34
N GLY A 427 -7.19 -35.09 12.63
CA GLY A 427 -6.20 -35.08 13.69
C GLY A 427 -5.13 -36.16 13.51
N CYS A 428 -3.89 -35.80 13.85
CA CYS A 428 -2.67 -36.62 13.70
C CYS A 428 -2.85 -38.04 14.25
N GLY A 429 -3.15 -38.98 13.35
CA GLY A 429 -2.77 -40.38 13.49
C GLY A 429 -1.43 -40.66 12.82
N MET A 430 -0.50 -39.71 12.85
CA MET A 430 0.87 -39.83 12.34
C MET A 430 1.88 -39.50 13.44
#